data_AF-A0A354NSX7-F1
#
_entry.id   AF-A0A354NSX7-F1
#
_cell.length_a   1.000
_cell.length_b   1.000
_cell.length_c   1.000
_cell.angle_alpha   90.00
_cell.angle_beta   90.00
_cell.angle_gamma   90.00
#
_symmetry.space_group_name_H-M   'P 1'
#
loop_
_entity.id
_entity.type
_entity.pdbx_description
1 polymer ?
#
loop_
_entity_poly.entity_id
_entity_poly.type
_entity_poly.pdbx_seq_one_letter_code
_entity_poly.pdbx_strand_id
1 'polypeptide(L)'
;PEDTFVETVNHYNNGIDQGLKEDPDFGRPLSNRKMIQSPPYYALNFTPTARKNFGGVKTDLKCRAVDKHYEPIPGLFVAGELAGMAGGHINGKHGLEGTMLGPALFSGRVAGAWAAKDAGFGEGFK
;
A
#
# COMPACT_ATOMS: atom_id res chain seq x y z
N PRO A 1 32.62 3.93 -6.35
CA PRO A 1 33.74 4.90 -6.47
C PRO A 1 33.18 6.32 -6.56
N GLU A 2 33.92 7.33 -6.08
CA GLU A 2 33.48 8.74 -6.11
C GLU A 2 33.20 9.21 -7.54
N ASP A 3 34.14 8.99 -8.47
CA ASP A 3 34.02 9.41 -9.87
C ASP A 3 32.74 8.85 -10.52
N THR A 4 32.46 7.56 -10.30
CA THR A 4 31.23 6.91 -10.81
C THR A 4 29.97 7.55 -10.25
N PHE A 5 29.97 7.94 -8.97
CA PHE A 5 28.83 8.62 -8.36
C PHE A 5 28.63 10.02 -8.96
N VAL A 6 29.71 10.79 -9.11
CA VAL A 6 29.68 12.12 -9.71
C VAL A 6 29.19 12.06 -11.17
N GLU A 7 29.70 11.12 -11.95
CA GLU A 7 29.23 10.86 -13.32
C GLU A 7 27.73 10.54 -13.38
N THR A 8 27.25 9.69 -12.47
CA THR A 8 25.82 9.32 -12.39
C THR A 8 24.95 10.55 -12.10
N VAL A 9 25.36 11.39 -11.14
CA VAL A 9 24.63 12.63 -10.81
C VAL A 9 24.64 13.61 -11.99
N ASN A 10 25.77 13.76 -12.66
CA ASN A 10 25.88 14.64 -13.83
C ASN A 10 25.02 14.14 -14.99
N HIS A 11 25.00 12.83 -15.25
CA HIS A 11 24.15 12.24 -16.27
C HIS A 11 22.66 12.52 -15.99
N TYR A 12 22.21 12.31 -14.75
CA TYR A 12 20.84 12.63 -14.32
C TYR A 12 20.51 14.12 -14.50
N ASN A 13 21.41 15.02 -14.06
CA ASN A 13 21.20 16.46 -14.16
C ASN A 13 21.14 16.93 -15.62
N ASN A 14 22.01 16.40 -16.49
CA ASN A 14 22.04 16.74 -17.92
C ASN A 14 20.72 16.38 -18.60
N GLY A 15 20.10 15.25 -18.25
CA GLY A 15 18.79 14.87 -18.79
C GLY A 15 17.70 15.90 -18.45
N ILE A 16 17.74 16.45 -17.24
CA ILE A 16 16.81 17.52 -16.82
C ILE A 16 17.13 18.85 -17.53
N ASP A 17 18.40 19.24 -17.59
CA ASP A 17 18.85 20.49 -18.23
C ASP A 17 18.50 20.54 -19.73
N GLN A 18 18.64 19.40 -20.42
CA GLN A 18 18.23 19.24 -21.82
C GLN A 18 16.71 19.19 -22.03
N GLY A 19 15.91 19.16 -20.96
CA GLY A 19 14.46 19.09 -21.04
C GLY A 19 13.93 17.74 -21.55
N LEU A 20 14.65 16.64 -21.30
CA LEU A 20 14.18 15.31 -21.66
C LEU A 20 12.87 14.99 -20.94
N LYS A 21 11.96 14.27 -21.61
CA LYS A 21 10.70 13.84 -21.01
C LYS A 21 10.89 12.69 -20.03
N GLU A 22 11.80 11.77 -20.36
CA GLU A 22 12.09 10.55 -19.61
C GLU A 22 13.60 10.31 -19.57
N ASP A 23 14.03 9.67 -18.50
CA ASP A 23 15.37 9.14 -18.31
C ASP A 23 15.61 8.01 -19.32
N PRO A 24 16.65 8.09 -20.18
CA PRO A 24 16.90 7.11 -21.23
C PRO A 24 17.33 5.74 -20.68
N ASP A 25 17.89 5.67 -19.47
CA ASP A 25 18.42 4.43 -18.91
C ASP A 25 17.32 3.61 -18.24
N PHE A 26 16.34 4.28 -17.63
CA PHE A 26 15.33 3.63 -16.77
C PHE A 26 13.87 3.97 -17.12
N GLY A 27 13.63 4.82 -18.13
CA GLY A 27 12.28 5.22 -18.55
C GLY A 27 11.52 6.04 -17.51
N ARG A 28 12.23 6.62 -16.53
CA ARG A 28 11.61 7.42 -15.46
C ARG A 28 11.19 8.79 -16.01
N PRO A 29 9.95 9.26 -15.80
CA PRO A 29 9.57 10.62 -16.16
C PRO A 29 10.41 11.69 -15.42
N LEU A 30 10.99 12.59 -16.19
CA LEU A 30 11.81 13.72 -15.72
C LEU A 30 11.01 15.02 -15.57
N SER A 31 9.75 15.03 -16.02
CA SER A 31 8.84 16.16 -15.78
C SER A 31 8.73 16.49 -14.27
N ASN A 32 8.84 17.78 -13.95
CA ASN A 32 8.81 18.31 -12.58
C ASN A 32 9.88 17.74 -11.63
N ARG A 33 10.97 17.17 -12.16
CA ARG A 33 12.13 16.77 -11.35
C ARG A 33 13.08 17.94 -11.17
N LYS A 34 13.91 17.86 -10.13
CA LYS A 34 14.92 18.86 -9.80
C LYS A 34 16.29 18.22 -9.92
N MET A 35 17.24 18.98 -10.45
CA MET A 35 18.64 18.60 -10.45
C MET A 35 19.17 18.47 -9.02
N ILE A 36 20.11 17.55 -8.83
CA ILE A 36 20.88 17.38 -7.60
C ILE A 36 22.17 18.18 -7.79
N GLN A 37 22.17 19.45 -7.36
CA GLN A 37 23.26 20.39 -7.68
C GLN A 37 23.64 21.33 -6.53
N SER A 38 22.97 21.21 -5.38
CA SER A 38 23.18 22.12 -4.25
C SER A 38 23.41 21.33 -2.96
N PRO A 39 24.48 21.64 -2.21
CA PRO A 39 24.72 21.03 -0.91
C PRO A 39 23.75 21.56 0.16
N PRO A 40 23.65 20.89 1.31
CA PRO A 40 24.30 19.62 1.65
C PRO A 40 23.70 18.43 0.88
N TYR A 41 24.56 17.51 0.46
CA TYR A 41 24.14 16.25 -0.15
C TYR A 41 23.84 15.21 0.93
N TYR A 42 22.85 14.35 0.67
CA TYR A 42 22.40 13.33 1.61
C TYR A 42 22.41 11.96 0.94
N ALA A 43 22.79 10.94 1.69
CA ALA A 43 22.74 9.55 1.27
C ALA A 43 22.08 8.70 2.37
N LEU A 44 21.26 7.73 1.97
CA LEU A 44 20.62 6.77 2.86
C LEU A 44 20.93 5.38 2.33
N ASN A 45 21.43 4.50 3.20
CA ASN A 45 21.54 3.08 2.89
C ASN A 45 20.23 2.39 3.29
N PHE A 46 19.54 1.78 2.33
CA PHE A 46 18.33 1.02 2.57
C PHE A 46 18.36 -0.31 1.83
N THR A 47 17.74 -1.31 2.44
CA THR A 47 17.59 -2.66 1.88
C THR A 47 16.12 -3.05 1.90
N PRO A 48 15.67 -3.95 1.00
CA PRO A 48 14.31 -4.47 1.05
C PRO A 48 14.01 -5.14 2.39
N THR A 49 12.84 -4.87 2.93
CA THR A 49 12.33 -5.52 4.15
C THR A 49 10.87 -5.94 3.96
N ALA A 50 10.47 -7.02 4.64
CA ALA A 50 9.08 -7.45 4.67
C ALA A 50 8.24 -6.39 5.39
N ARG A 51 7.21 -5.85 4.70
CA ARG A 51 6.41 -4.73 5.21
C ARG A 51 4.99 -5.10 5.64
N LYS A 52 4.37 -6.07 4.97
CA LYS A 52 2.94 -6.37 5.09
C LYS A 52 2.56 -7.71 4.47
N ASN A 53 1.41 -8.24 4.87
CA ASN A 53 0.81 -9.48 4.37
C ASN A 53 -0.42 -9.18 3.50
N PHE A 54 -0.57 -9.89 2.37
CA PHE A 54 -1.75 -9.81 1.50
C PHE A 54 -2.72 -10.99 1.67
N GLY A 55 -2.27 -12.03 2.39
CA GLY A 55 -3.17 -13.06 2.90
C GLY A 55 -3.96 -12.55 4.10
N GLY A 56 -4.76 -13.44 4.68
CA GLY A 56 -5.54 -13.12 5.87
C GLY A 56 -6.69 -14.09 6.07
N VAL A 57 -7.44 -13.87 7.15
CA VAL A 57 -8.70 -14.55 7.40
C VAL A 57 -9.70 -14.16 6.31
N LYS A 58 -10.35 -15.17 5.74
CA LYS A 58 -11.40 -14.94 4.74
C LYS A 58 -12.64 -14.39 5.43
N THR A 59 -13.25 -13.39 4.81
CA THR A 59 -14.49 -12.79 5.29
C THR A 59 -15.52 -12.72 4.19
N ASP A 60 -16.79 -12.60 4.57
CA ASP A 60 -17.84 -12.16 3.66
C ASP A 60 -17.89 -10.62 3.54
N LEU A 61 -18.89 -10.08 2.83
CA LEU A 61 -19.08 -8.64 2.63
C LEU A 61 -19.48 -7.88 3.90
N LYS A 62 -19.81 -8.58 4.99
CA LYS A 62 -20.11 -7.99 6.30
C LYS A 62 -18.90 -8.06 7.24
N CYS A 63 -17.73 -8.45 6.73
CA CYS A 63 -16.51 -8.68 7.50
C CYS A 63 -16.62 -9.78 8.55
N ARG A 64 -17.58 -10.72 8.41
CA ARG A 64 -17.65 -11.92 9.27
C ARG A 64 -16.58 -12.90 8.84
N ALA A 65 -15.83 -13.46 9.79
CA ALA A 65 -14.92 -14.56 9.50
C ALA A 65 -15.71 -15.76 8.98
N VAL A 66 -15.18 -16.45 7.97
CA VAL A 66 -15.78 -17.68 7.47
C VAL A 66 -14.90 -18.89 7.74
N ASP A 67 -15.53 -20.05 7.93
CA ASP A 67 -14.84 -21.31 8.10
C ASP A 67 -14.38 -21.92 6.75
N LYS A 68 -13.90 -23.17 6.78
CA LYS A 68 -13.43 -23.89 5.59
C LYS A 68 -14.55 -24.20 4.57
N HIS A 69 -15.81 -24.12 5.00
CA HIS A 69 -17.00 -24.31 4.17
C HIS A 69 -17.60 -22.98 3.71
N TYR A 70 -16.93 -21.85 3.99
CA TYR A 70 -17.40 -20.49 3.69
C TYR A 70 -18.60 -20.06 4.53
N GLU A 71 -18.86 -20.74 5.64
CA GLU A 71 -19.95 -20.38 6.55
C GLU A 71 -19.48 -19.37 7.60
N PRO A 72 -20.25 -18.28 7.86
CA PRO A 72 -19.89 -17.29 8.86
C PRO A 72 -19.80 -17.89 10.27
N ILE A 73 -18.71 -17.59 10.96
CA ILE A 73 -18.52 -17.96 12.36
C ILE A 73 -19.26 -16.93 13.24
N PRO A 74 -20.27 -17.32 14.03
CA PRO A 74 -21.07 -16.39 14.82
C PRO A 74 -20.23 -15.53 15.77
N GLY A 75 -20.46 -14.22 15.76
CA GLY A 75 -19.79 -13.26 16.65
C GLY A 75 -18.34 -12.93 16.28
N LEU A 76 -17.77 -13.51 15.22
CA LEU A 76 -16.38 -13.28 14.82
C LEU A 76 -16.28 -12.40 13.58
N PHE A 77 -15.69 -11.22 13.74
CA PHE A 77 -15.46 -10.24 12.68
C PHE A 77 -13.97 -9.94 12.51
N VAL A 78 -13.55 -9.64 11.28
CA VAL A 78 -12.15 -9.36 10.94
C VAL A 78 -12.07 -8.18 10.00
N ALA A 79 -11.13 -7.28 10.25
CA ALA A 79 -10.89 -6.08 9.46
C ALA A 79 -9.39 -5.83 9.28
N GLY A 80 -9.06 -4.90 8.37
CA GLY A 80 -7.69 -4.47 8.14
C GLY A 80 -6.78 -5.55 7.57
N GLU A 81 -5.49 -5.46 7.89
CA GLU A 81 -4.46 -6.36 7.36
C GLU A 81 -4.73 -7.83 7.69
N LEU A 82 -5.33 -8.13 8.85
CA LEU A 82 -5.70 -9.49 9.24
C LEU A 82 -6.70 -10.13 8.25
N ALA A 83 -7.49 -9.34 7.54
CA ALA A 83 -8.40 -9.77 6.48
C ALA A 83 -7.82 -9.57 5.07
N GLY A 84 -6.52 -9.33 4.91
CA GLY A 84 -5.94 -8.98 3.60
C GLY A 84 -6.33 -7.57 3.15
N MET A 85 -6.42 -6.62 4.10
CA MET A 85 -6.75 -5.20 3.95
C MET A 85 -8.24 -4.85 3.84
N ALA A 86 -9.16 -5.77 3.58
CA ALA A 86 -10.61 -5.54 3.77
C ALA A 86 -11.47 -6.82 3.64
N GLY A 87 -10.84 -8.00 3.68
CA GLY A 87 -11.44 -9.25 3.22
C GLY A 87 -11.15 -9.52 1.74
N GLY A 88 -11.20 -10.79 1.36
CA GLY A 88 -11.33 -11.20 -0.05
C GLY A 88 -10.18 -10.83 -0.99
N HIS A 89 -8.98 -10.56 -0.49
CA HIS A 89 -7.83 -10.14 -1.31
C HIS A 89 -8.13 -8.85 -2.12
N ILE A 90 -8.61 -7.79 -1.47
CA ILE A 90 -8.91 -6.52 -2.15
C ILE A 90 -7.73 -5.95 -2.98
N ASN A 91 -6.49 -6.23 -2.56
CA ASN A 91 -5.27 -5.87 -3.28
C ASN A 91 -4.68 -7.06 -4.09
N GLY A 92 -5.40 -8.15 -4.26
CA GLY A 92 -4.95 -9.35 -4.98
C GLY A 92 -3.61 -9.87 -4.47
N LYS A 93 -2.66 -10.05 -5.41
CA LYS A 93 -1.30 -10.52 -5.13
C LYS A 93 -0.30 -9.40 -4.80
N HIS A 94 -0.59 -8.16 -5.22
CA HIS A 94 0.31 -7.02 -5.10
C HIS A 94 -0.46 -5.76 -4.74
N GLY A 95 0.02 -5.03 -3.73
CA GLY A 95 -0.54 -3.76 -3.33
C GLY A 95 0.35 -2.62 -3.76
N LEU A 96 -0.26 -1.46 -3.95
CA LEU A 96 0.44 -0.21 -4.16
C LEU A 96 0.55 0.52 -2.82
N GLU A 97 1.59 1.35 -2.69
CA GLU A 97 1.69 2.23 -1.53
C GLU A 97 0.46 3.15 -1.46
N GLY A 98 -0.08 3.29 -0.25
CA GLY A 98 -1.33 4.04 -0.02
C GLY A 98 -2.62 3.20 -0.13
N THR A 99 -2.62 2.00 -0.72
CA THR A 99 -3.86 1.19 -0.88
C THR A 99 -4.22 0.33 0.33
N MET A 100 -3.55 0.54 1.46
CA MET A 100 -3.73 -0.27 2.67
C MET A 100 -4.58 0.45 3.72
N LEU A 101 -4.35 1.75 3.91
CA LEU A 101 -5.01 2.53 4.95
C LEU A 101 -6.53 2.65 4.70
N GLY A 102 -6.92 3.01 3.48
CA GLY A 102 -8.34 3.17 3.12
C GLY A 102 -9.15 1.89 3.37
N PRO A 103 -8.75 0.75 2.81
CA PRO A 103 -9.40 -0.53 3.06
C PRO A 103 -9.43 -0.94 4.53
N ALA A 104 -8.36 -0.66 5.30
CA ALA A 104 -8.32 -0.98 6.72
C ALA A 104 -9.34 -0.16 7.53
N LEU A 105 -9.45 1.15 7.27
CA LEU A 105 -10.44 2.01 7.90
C LEU A 105 -11.87 1.62 7.49
N PHE A 106 -12.08 1.36 6.20
CA PHE A 106 -13.38 0.98 5.66
C PHE A 106 -13.87 -0.35 6.25
N SER A 107 -13.05 -1.40 6.20
CA SER A 107 -13.40 -2.70 6.78
C SER A 107 -13.59 -2.63 8.29
N GLY A 108 -12.82 -1.80 9.01
CA GLY A 108 -13.05 -1.56 10.43
C GLY A 108 -14.43 -0.97 10.71
N ARG A 109 -14.86 0.01 9.90
CA ARG A 109 -16.21 0.60 10.01
C ARG A 109 -17.32 -0.39 9.66
N VAL A 110 -17.13 -1.20 8.62
CA VAL A 110 -18.07 -2.26 8.22
C VAL A 110 -18.20 -3.32 9.31
N ALA A 111 -17.07 -3.87 9.77
CA ALA A 111 -17.02 -4.88 10.82
C ALA A 111 -17.67 -4.38 12.12
N GLY A 112 -17.33 -3.17 12.56
CA GLY A 112 -17.89 -2.59 13.79
C GLY A 112 -19.41 -2.40 13.70
N ALA A 113 -19.92 -1.91 12.57
CA ALA A 113 -21.36 -1.70 12.39
C ALA A 113 -22.15 -3.02 12.37
N TRP A 114 -21.63 -4.05 11.70
CA TRP A 114 -22.28 -5.37 11.71
C TRP A 114 -22.14 -6.10 13.04
N ALA A 115 -21.00 -5.99 13.71
CA ALA A 115 -20.81 -6.54 15.05
C ALA A 115 -21.78 -5.91 16.07
N ALA A 116 -21.98 -4.58 16.01
CA ALA A 116 -22.95 -3.90 16.84
C ALA A 116 -24.38 -4.41 16.58
N LYS A 117 -24.77 -4.55 15.30
CA LYS A 117 -26.10 -5.06 14.93
C LYS A 117 -26.33 -6.48 15.44
N ASP A 118 -25.35 -7.36 15.27
CA ASP A 118 -25.43 -8.76 15.72
C ASP A 118 -25.52 -8.83 17.26
N ALA A 119 -24.98 -7.84 17.98
CA ALA A 119 -25.13 -7.68 19.42
C ALA A 119 -26.45 -6.98 19.85
N GLY A 120 -27.33 -6.64 18.91
CA GLY A 120 -28.62 -5.98 19.18
C GLY A 120 -28.59 -4.46 19.16
N PHE A 121 -27.53 -3.83 18.65
CA PHE A 121 -27.36 -2.39 18.60
C PHE A 121 -27.29 -1.83 17.17
N GLY A 122 -28.14 -0.84 16.85
CA GLY A 122 -28.11 -0.15 15.56
C GLY A 122 -28.57 -1.00 14.37
N GLU A 123 -28.43 -0.47 13.15
CA GLU A 123 -29.00 -1.08 11.94
C GLU A 123 -27.99 -1.84 11.06
N GLY A 124 -26.70 -1.79 11.41
CA GLY A 124 -25.59 -2.31 10.59
C GLY A 124 -24.91 -1.24 9.76
N PHE A 125 -24.09 -1.68 8.79
CA PHE A 125 -23.40 -0.79 7.84
C PHE A 125 -24.35 -0.35 6.71
N LYS A 126 -24.31 0.93 6.34
CA LYS A 126 -25.09 1.55 5.25
C LYS A 126 -24.17 2.03 4.14
#